data_AF-A0A7X7RWF4-F1
#
_entry.id   AF-A0A7X7RWF4-F1
#
_cell.length_a   1.000
_cell.length_b   1.000
_cell.length_c   1.000
_cell.angle_alpha   90.00
_cell.angle_beta   90.00
_cell.angle_gamma   90.00
#
_symmetry.space_group_name_H-M   'P 1'
#
loop_
_entity.id
_entity.type
_entity.pdbx_description
1 polymer ?
#
loop_
_entity_poly.entity_id
_entity_poly.type
_entity_poly.pdbx_seq_one_letter_code
_entity_poly.pdbx_strand_id
1 'polypeptide(L)'
;MSWGTYYKHEEYLSRISKSQIDEEIGEHEADNRRIYAEMLAYMAMTPLACAKDCEGREYPWAEFIANKMREFQEGIEENCFLLCRLRQCRETLREHPENVEEG
;
A
#
# COMPACT_ATOMS: atom_id res chain seq x y z
N MET A 1 -31.18 6.99 9.87
CA MET A 1 -30.20 6.15 10.58
C MET A 1 -29.06 5.91 9.62
N SER A 2 -27.89 6.48 9.92
CA SER A 2 -26.68 6.45 9.07
C SER A 2 -25.74 5.38 9.59
N TRP A 3 -25.43 4.38 8.76
CA TRP A 3 -24.38 3.40 9.03
C TRP A 3 -23.67 3.08 7.72
N GLY A 4 -22.40 3.52 7.64
CA GLY A 4 -21.41 2.99 6.72
C GLY A 4 -21.43 3.61 5.34
N THR A 5 -20.59 4.60 5.12
CA THR A 5 -20.22 5.13 3.81
C THR A 5 -19.96 4.00 2.81
N TYR A 6 -20.78 3.94 1.76
CA TYR A 6 -20.61 3.03 0.62
C TYR A 6 -19.32 3.42 -0.11
N TYR A 7 -18.28 2.61 0.02
CA TYR A 7 -17.07 2.79 -0.78
C TYR A 7 -17.09 1.83 -1.97
N LYS A 8 -17.99 2.10 -2.92
CA LYS A 8 -17.54 2.14 -4.32
C LYS A 8 -16.52 3.28 -4.36
N HIS A 9 -15.25 3.01 -4.14
CA HIS A 9 -14.28 3.79 -4.90
C HIS A 9 -14.54 3.30 -6.32
N GLU A 10 -15.25 4.09 -7.13
CA GLU A 10 -15.83 3.72 -8.44
C GLU A 10 -14.82 3.09 -9.42
N GLU A 11 -13.54 3.01 -9.04
CA GLU A 11 -12.44 2.53 -9.86
C GLU A 11 -11.65 1.32 -9.31
N TYR A 12 -11.69 1.00 -8.00
CA TYR A 12 -10.82 -0.05 -7.46
C TYR A 12 -11.53 -1.41 -7.36
N LEU A 13 -12.74 -1.44 -6.77
CA LEU A 13 -13.58 -2.65 -6.80
C LEU A 13 -14.18 -2.93 -8.18
N SER A 14 -14.22 -1.95 -9.09
CA SER A 14 -14.57 -2.20 -10.50
C SER A 14 -13.46 -2.93 -11.26
N ARG A 15 -12.25 -3.04 -10.68
CA ARG A 15 -11.10 -3.73 -11.29
C ARG A 15 -10.78 -5.10 -10.68
N ILE A 16 -11.32 -5.40 -9.49
CA ILE A 16 -11.06 -6.68 -8.79
C ILE A 16 -12.37 -7.42 -8.51
N SER A 17 -12.40 -8.73 -8.76
CA SER A 17 -13.56 -9.57 -8.44
C SER A 17 -13.69 -9.83 -6.94
N LYS A 18 -14.89 -10.18 -6.45
CA LYS A 18 -15.09 -10.57 -5.05
C LYS A 18 -14.20 -11.76 -4.66
N SER A 19 -13.95 -12.67 -5.60
CA SER A 19 -13.06 -13.83 -5.40
C SER A 19 -11.59 -13.48 -5.23
N GLN A 20 -11.15 -12.29 -5.65
CA GLN A 20 -9.75 -11.85 -5.57
C GLN A 20 -9.43 -11.08 -4.28
N ILE A 21 -10.43 -10.73 -3.47
CA ILE A 21 -10.23 -9.87 -2.29
C ILE A 21 -9.17 -10.41 -1.33
N ASP A 22 -9.19 -11.71 -1.03
CA ASP A 22 -8.20 -12.30 -0.10
C ASP A 22 -6.79 -12.40 -0.70
N GLU A 23 -6.68 -12.59 -2.02
CA GLU A 23 -5.42 -12.58 -2.74
C GLU A 23 -4.79 -11.19 -2.72
N GLU A 24 -5.56 -10.16 -3.09
CA GLU A 24 -5.13 -8.75 -3.08
C GLU A 24 -4.72 -8.27 -1.68
N ILE A 25 -5.44 -8.70 -0.62
CA ILE A 25 -5.02 -8.43 0.76
C ILE A 25 -3.64 -9.04 1.01
N GLY A 26 -3.43 -10.28 0.59
CA GLY A 26 -2.15 -10.97 0.75
C GLY A 26 -1.00 -10.28 0.01
N GLU A 27 -1.26 -9.81 -1.21
CA GLU A 27 -0.29 -9.08 -2.04
C GLU A 27 0.11 -7.75 -1.39
N HIS A 28 -0.86 -6.91 -1.00
CA HIS A 28 -0.56 -5.63 -0.35
C HIS A 28 0.12 -5.80 1.01
N GLU A 29 -0.22 -6.84 1.78
CA GLU A 29 0.50 -7.17 3.01
C GLU A 29 1.94 -7.61 2.73
N ALA A 30 2.18 -8.35 1.65
CA ALA A 30 3.53 -8.75 1.23
C ALA A 30 4.35 -7.54 0.77
N ASP A 31 3.76 -6.61 0.02
CA ASP A 31 4.41 -5.39 -0.39
C ASP A 31 4.80 -4.50 0.79
N ASN A 32 3.90 -4.31 1.76
CA ASN A 32 4.25 -3.59 2.98
C ASN A 32 5.41 -4.24 3.73
N ARG A 33 5.43 -5.58 3.84
CA ARG A 33 6.57 -6.31 4.45
C ARG A 33 7.87 -6.08 3.67
N ARG A 34 7.82 -6.08 2.34
CA ARG A 34 8.98 -5.80 1.48
C ARG A 34 9.51 -4.39 1.70
N ILE A 35 8.64 -3.37 1.69
CA ILE A 35 9.02 -1.98 1.93
C ILE A 35 9.68 -1.83 3.31
N TYR A 36 9.09 -2.42 4.36
CA TYR A 36 9.70 -2.38 5.69
C TYR A 36 11.08 -3.04 5.75
N ALA A 37 11.27 -4.18 5.07
CA ALA A 37 12.57 -4.83 4.99
C ALA A 37 13.61 -3.95 4.29
N GLU A 38 13.23 -3.26 3.22
CA GLU A 38 14.10 -2.31 2.51
C GLU A 38 14.46 -1.11 3.40
N MET A 39 13.48 -0.54 4.12
CA MET A 39 13.74 0.54 5.09
C MET A 39 14.77 0.11 6.15
N LEU A 40 14.62 -1.09 6.71
CA LEU A 40 15.55 -1.63 7.70
C LEU A 40 16.95 -1.83 7.10
N ALA A 41 17.06 -2.28 5.85
CA ALA A 41 18.34 -2.43 5.16
C ALA A 41 19.07 -1.07 5.03
N TYR A 42 18.34 -0.01 4.65
CA TYR A 42 18.88 1.35 4.58
C TYR A 42 19.27 1.91 5.95
N MET A 43 18.58 1.52 7.03
CA MET A 43 18.94 1.92 8.39
C MET A 43 20.17 1.17 8.93
N ALA A 44 20.32 -0.11 8.55
CA ALA A 44 21.41 -0.96 9.01
C ALA A 44 22.73 -0.75 8.25
N MET A 45 22.67 -0.19 7.04
CA MET A 45 23.87 0.02 6.24
C MET A 45 24.75 1.16 6.76
N THR A 46 26.05 1.03 6.51
CA THR A 46 26.99 2.12 6.77
C THR A 46 26.72 3.29 5.80
N PRO A 47 26.53 4.52 6.29
CA PRO A 47 26.29 5.68 5.44
C PRO A 47 27.39 5.87 4.39
N LEU A 48 26.98 6.07 3.14
CA LEU A 48 27.88 6.48 2.06
C LEU A 48 28.11 8.01 2.12
N ALA A 49 29.03 8.52 1.31
CA ALA A 49 29.14 9.96 1.10
C ALA A 49 28.00 10.48 0.24
N CYS A 50 27.77 9.82 -0.89
CA CYS A 50 26.73 10.14 -1.87
C CYS A 50 26.07 8.87 -2.40
N ALA A 51 24.87 9.02 -2.97
CA ALA A 51 24.16 7.98 -3.73
C ALA A 51 23.39 8.58 -4.90
N LYS A 52 23.06 7.72 -5.88
CA LYS A 52 22.32 8.11 -7.09
C LYS A 52 20.89 7.61 -7.06
N ASP A 53 19.97 8.43 -7.51
CA ASP A 53 18.58 8.03 -7.74
C ASP A 53 18.43 7.21 -9.04
N CYS A 54 17.18 6.83 -9.37
CA CYS A 54 16.86 6.07 -10.58
C CYS A 54 17.07 6.87 -11.88
N GLU A 55 17.16 8.20 -11.81
CA GLU A 55 17.50 9.07 -12.94
C GLU A 55 19.02 9.30 -13.06
N GLY A 56 19.81 8.76 -12.13
CA GLY A 56 21.26 8.87 -12.10
C GLY A 56 21.78 10.18 -11.47
N ARG A 57 20.91 10.99 -10.86
CA ARG A 57 21.29 12.23 -10.14
C ARG A 57 21.91 11.87 -8.80
N GLU A 58 23.03 12.51 -8.48
CA GLU A 58 23.80 12.25 -7.27
C GLU A 58 23.42 13.22 -6.15
N TYR A 59 23.20 12.66 -4.97
CA TYR A 59 22.83 13.40 -3.76
C TYR A 59 23.75 13.00 -2.59
N PRO A 60 23.99 13.90 -1.63
CA PRO A 60 24.52 13.51 -0.33
C PRO A 60 23.67 12.38 0.26
N TRP A 61 24.31 11.40 0.90
CA TRP A 61 23.62 10.20 1.39
C TRP A 61 22.42 10.50 2.29
N ALA A 62 22.53 11.50 3.16
CA ALA A 62 21.43 11.91 4.03
C ALA A 62 20.20 12.40 3.25
N GLU A 63 20.40 13.15 2.17
CA GLU A 63 19.32 13.65 1.32
C GLU A 63 18.72 12.51 0.49
N PHE A 64 19.56 11.64 -0.06
CA PHE A 64 19.11 10.44 -0.76
C PHE A 64 18.22 9.57 0.13
N ILE A 65 18.64 9.29 1.36
CA ILE A 65 17.87 8.48 2.31
C ILE A 65 16.57 9.18 2.70
N ALA A 66 16.59 10.49 2.95
CA ALA A 66 15.36 11.22 3.25
C ALA A 66 14.33 11.11 2.12
N ASN A 67 14.78 11.21 0.86
CA ASN A 67 13.91 11.04 -0.30
C ASN A 67 13.38 9.59 -0.39
N LYS A 68 14.24 8.59 -0.18
CA LYS A 68 13.80 7.18 -0.15
C LYS A 68 12.81 6.86 0.97
N MET A 69 13.01 7.40 2.17
CA MET A 69 12.07 7.23 3.26
C MET A 69 10.71 7.87 2.96
N ARG A 70 10.68 8.99 2.22
CA ARG A 70 9.44 9.61 1.76
C ARG A 70 8.73 8.73 0.73
N GLU A 71 9.45 8.23 -0.27
CA GLU A 71 8.90 7.29 -1.28
C GLU A 71 8.28 6.05 -0.59
N PHE A 72 8.98 5.48 0.39
CA PHE A 72 8.47 4.34 1.16
C PHE A 72 7.25 4.69 2.01
N GLN A 73 7.23 5.87 2.63
CA GLN A 73 6.08 6.34 3.39
C GLN A 73 4.85 6.48 2.51
N GLU A 74 4.98 7.14 1.35
CA GLU A 74 3.89 7.31 0.37
C GLU A 74 3.35 5.94 -0.08
N GLY A 75 4.24 5.01 -0.45
CA GLY A 75 3.85 3.66 -0.85
C GLY A 75 3.13 2.85 0.25
N ILE A 76 3.58 2.97 1.50
CA ILE A 76 2.91 2.32 2.65
C ILE A 76 1.53 2.95 2.91
N GLU A 77 1.43 4.28 2.86
CA GLU A 77 0.16 4.99 3.09
C GLU A 77 -0.89 4.59 2.05
N GLU A 78 -0.51 4.55 0.77
CA GLU A 78 -1.38 4.08 -0.33
C GLU A 78 -1.82 2.62 -0.11
N ASN A 79 -0.88 1.72 0.17
CA ASN A 79 -1.19 0.31 0.42
C ASN A 79 -2.06 0.12 1.67
N CYS A 80 -1.82 0.87 2.74
CA CYS A 80 -2.63 0.79 3.96
C CYS A 80 -4.06 1.25 3.73
N PHE A 81 -4.24 2.29 2.92
CA PHE A 81 -5.57 2.74 2.51
C PHE A 81 -6.30 1.64 1.71
N LEU A 82 -5.65 1.05 0.71
CA LEU A 82 -6.23 -0.05 -0.09
C LEU A 82 -6.56 -1.28 0.77
N LEU A 83 -5.66 -1.69 1.66
CA LEU A 83 -5.88 -2.79 2.61
C LEU A 83 -7.08 -2.55 3.52
N CYS A 84 -7.23 -1.32 4.04
CA CYS A 84 -8.39 -0.98 4.85
C CYS A 84 -9.69 -1.18 4.07
N ARG A 85 -9.71 -0.81 2.78
CA ARG A 85 -10.88 -1.01 1.90
C ARG A 85 -11.15 -2.48 1.63
N LEU A 86 -10.15 -3.23 1.20
CA LEU A 86 -10.30 -4.66 0.93
C LEU A 86 -10.82 -5.43 2.16
N ARG A 87 -10.32 -5.10 3.35
CA ARG A 87 -10.79 -5.70 4.61
C ARG A 87 -12.24 -5.34 4.91
N GLN A 88 -12.63 -4.07 4.74
CA GLN A 88 -14.03 -3.64 4.86
C GLN A 88 -14.95 -4.36 3.85
N CYS A 89 -14.49 -4.54 2.61
CA CYS A 89 -15.23 -5.26 1.58
C CYS A 89 -15.40 -6.73 1.94
N ARG A 90 -14.36 -7.38 2.45
CA ARG A 90 -14.42 -8.77 2.92
C ARG A 90 -15.39 -8.94 4.09
N GLU A 91 -15.34 -8.04 5.07
CA GLU A 91 -16.26 -8.05 6.21
C GLU A 91 -17.71 -7.88 5.74
N THR A 92 -17.94 -6.91 4.85
CA THR A 92 -19.27 -6.67 4.26
C THR A 92 -19.75 -7.87 3.46
N LEU A 93 -18.91 -8.51 2.64
CA LEU A 93 -19.27 -9.70 1.87
C LEU A 93 -19.67 -10.87 2.78
N ARG A 94 -19.06 -10.96 3.97
CA ARG A 94 -19.38 -12.00 4.97
C ARG A 94 -20.69 -11.74 5.70
N GLU A 95 -20.96 -10.49 6.06
CA GLU A 95 -22.08 -10.12 6.95
C GLU A 95 -23.35 -9.71 6.18
N HIS A 96 -23.16 -9.08 5.02
CA HIS A 96 -24.20 -8.51 4.16
C HIS A 96 -23.82 -8.66 2.67
N PRO A 97 -23.75 -9.89 2.13
CA PRO A 97 -23.31 -10.14 0.75
C PRO A 97 -24.13 -9.39 -0.31
N GLU A 98 -25.41 -9.12 -0.03
CA GLU A 98 -26.32 -8.34 -0.87
C GLU A 98 -25.89 -6.87 -1.05
N ASN A 99 -25.07 -6.35 -0.14
CA ASN A 99 -24.59 -4.96 -0.17
C ASN A 99 -23.27 -4.81 -0.96
N VAL A 100 -22.72 -5.90 -1.48
CA VAL A 100 -21.53 -5.89 -2.33
C VAL A 100 -21.95 -6.16 -3.76
N GLU A 101 -21.86 -5.15 -4.63
CA GLU A 101 -22.10 -5.30 -6.07
C GLU A 101 -20.77 -5.49 -6.81
N GLU A 102 -20.72 -6.43 -7.74
CA GLU A 102 -19.66 -6.50 -8.76
C GLU A 102 -20.09 -5.65 -9.95
N GLY A 103 -19.25 -4.70 -10.36
CA GLY A 103 -19.55 -3.74 -11.42
C GLY A 103 -18.63 -2.54 -11.36
#